data_AF-A0A838FB39-F1
#
_entry.id   AF-A0A838FB39-F1
#
_cell.length_a   1.000
_cell.length_b   1.000
_cell.length_c   1.000
_cell.angle_alpha   90.00
_cell.angle_beta   90.00
_cell.angle_gamma   90.00
#
_symmetry.space_group_name_H-M   'P 1'
#
loop_
_entity.id
_entity.type
_entity.pdbx_description
1 polymer ?
#
loop_
_entity_poly.entity_id
_entity_poly.type
_entity_poly.pdbx_seq_one_letter_code
_entity_poly.pdbx_strand_id
1 'polypeptide(L)' 'LQIIGKNITGAINVIDLANLDSCSFIATKDLGKSFSNETFDVLGRMDESDVRGCNMMWE' A
#
# COMPACT_ATOMS: atom_id res chain seq x y z
N LEU A 1 -2.75 -4.10 -13.51
CA LEU A 1 -2.07 -3.18 -12.58
C LEU A 1 -2.06 -1.80 -13.23
N GLN A 2 -2.68 -0.79 -12.64
CA GLN A 2 -2.68 0.57 -13.18
C GLN A 2 -1.92 1.47 -12.20
N ILE A 3 -0.86 2.12 -12.70
CA ILE A 3 -0.24 3.21 -11.95
C ILE A 3 -1.22 4.36 -12.01
N ILE A 4 -1.78 4.68 -10.86
CA ILE A 4 -2.73 5.77 -10.73
C ILE A 4 -1.92 7.08 -10.84
N GLY A 5 -2.45 8.12 -11.50
CA GLY A 5 -1.80 9.41 -11.73
C GLY A 5 -1.37 10.21 -10.47
N LYS A 6 -1.03 11.49 -10.66
CA LYS A 6 -0.62 12.39 -9.56
C LYS A 6 -1.86 13.03 -8.89
N ASN A 7 -1.76 13.37 -7.59
CA ASN A 7 -2.81 14.05 -6.80
C ASN A 7 -4.10 13.26 -6.63
N ILE A 8 -3.97 11.96 -6.39
CA ILE A 8 -5.10 11.05 -6.24
C ILE A 8 -4.91 10.13 -5.05
N THR A 9 -6.02 9.60 -4.57
CA THR A 9 -6.05 8.69 -3.44
C THR A 9 -6.46 7.31 -3.91
N GLY A 10 -5.78 6.28 -3.44
CA GLY A 10 -6.04 4.89 -3.82
C GLY A 10 -5.30 3.89 -2.93
N ALA A 11 -5.54 2.61 -3.16
CA ALA A 11 -4.88 1.54 -2.40
C ALA A 11 -3.37 1.48 -2.73
N ILE A 12 -2.56 1.18 -1.72
CA ILE A 12 -1.12 1.01 -1.87
C ILE A 12 -0.84 -0.45 -2.22
N ASN A 13 -0.08 -0.68 -3.29
CA ASN A 13 0.43 -2.00 -3.64
C ASN A 13 1.94 -1.91 -3.87
N VAL A 14 2.67 -2.91 -3.41
CA VAL A 14 4.14 -2.97 -3.53
C VAL A 14 4.51 -4.07 -4.52
N ILE A 15 5.41 -3.75 -5.45
CA ILE A 15 6.04 -4.73 -6.33
C ILE A 15 7.55 -4.66 -6.12
N ASP A 16 8.15 -5.79 -5.80
CA ASP A 16 9.60 -5.96 -5.85
C ASP A 16 9.96 -6.70 -7.14
N LEU A 17 10.59 -5.98 -8.08
CA LEU A 17 10.98 -6.52 -9.39
C LEU A 17 12.20 -7.44 -9.34
N ALA A 18 12.97 -7.43 -8.25
CA ALA A 18 14.17 -8.26 -8.09
C ALA A 18 13.89 -9.56 -7.34
N ASN A 19 12.73 -9.68 -6.68
CA ASN A 19 12.38 -10.84 -5.88
C ASN A 19 11.82 -11.97 -6.77
N LEU A 20 12.59 -13.05 -6.89
CA LEU A 20 12.25 -14.24 -7.69
C LEU A 20 11.74 -15.41 -6.84
N ASP A 21 12.18 -15.48 -5.58
CA ASP A 21 12.04 -16.68 -4.74
C ASP A 21 10.86 -16.59 -3.77
N SER A 22 10.12 -15.49 -3.75
CA SER A 22 8.96 -15.29 -2.87
C SER A 22 7.90 -14.36 -3.48
N CYS A 23 6.93 -13.91 -2.68
CA CYS A 23 5.84 -13.05 -3.14
C CYS A 23 6.35 -11.67 -3.55
N SER A 24 6.49 -11.44 -4.86
CA SER A 24 6.97 -10.17 -5.44
C SER A 24 5.90 -9.08 -5.46
N PHE A 25 4.63 -9.42 -5.26
CA PHE A 25 3.52 -8.47 -5.26
C PHE A 25 2.71 -8.54 -3.97
N ILE A 26 2.67 -7.43 -3.24
CA ILE A 26 1.87 -7.30 -2.01
C ILE A 26 0.78 -6.27 -2.25
N ALA A 27 -0.47 -6.73 -2.26
CA ALA A 27 -1.62 -5.85 -2.22
C ALA A 27 -1.92 -5.49 -0.77
N THR A 28 -1.62 -4.25 -0.37
CA THR A 28 -1.86 -3.82 1.00
C THR A 28 -3.29 -3.35 1.16
N LYS A 29 -3.75 -3.32 2.42
CA LYS A 29 -5.01 -2.70 2.78
C LYS A 29 -4.84 -1.23 3.20
N ASP A 30 -3.76 -0.59 2.78
CA ASP A 30 -3.48 0.81 3.09
C ASP A 30 -4.02 1.74 2.02
N LEU A 31 -4.51 2.89 2.46
CA LEU A 31 -4.90 3.99 1.60
C LEU A 31 -3.76 5.00 1.50
N GLY A 32 -3.35 5.33 0.28
CA GLY A 32 -2.31 6.32 0.01
C GLY A 32 -2.84 7.50 -0.80
N LYS A 33 -2.21 8.67 -0.63
CA LYS A 33 -2.43 9.85 -1.48
C LYS A 33 -1.13 10.24 -2.17
N SER A 34 -1.11 10.20 -3.50
CA SER A 34 0.04 10.62 -4.30
C SER A 34 0.06 12.13 -4.49
N PHE A 35 1.25 12.70 -4.58
CA PHE A 35 1.46 14.12 -4.87
C PHE A 35 2.30 14.33 -6.13
N SER A 36 2.33 15.55 -6.64
CA SER A 36 3.01 15.87 -7.90
C SER A 36 4.54 15.78 -7.84
N ASN A 37 5.10 15.95 -6.64
CA ASN A 37 6.51 15.90 -6.28
C ASN A 37 7.02 14.46 -6.00
N GLU A 38 6.31 13.44 -6.47
CA GLU A 38 6.70 12.01 -6.33
C GLU A 38 6.73 11.48 -4.90
N THR A 39 6.15 12.23 -3.96
CA THR A 39 5.89 11.75 -2.61
C THR A 39 4.46 11.24 -2.49
N PHE A 40 4.19 10.50 -1.42
CA PHE A 40 2.84 10.10 -1.05
C PHE A 40 2.72 10.07 0.47
N ASP A 41 1.49 10.23 0.96
CA ASP A 41 1.14 10.03 2.37
C ASP A 41 0.36 8.73 2.53
N VAL A 42 0.60 8.02 3.63
CA VAL A 42 -0.23 6.89 4.07
C VAL A 42 -1.33 7.44 4.97
N LEU A 43 -2.58 7.32 4.53
CA LEU A 43 -3.75 7.91 5.19
C LEU A 43 -4.35 7.00 6.28
N GLY A 44 -4.02 5.71 6.27
CA GLY A 44 -4.55 4.71 7.20
C GLY A 44 -4.97 3.41 6.50
N ARG A 45 -5.57 2.49 7.25
CA ARG A 45 -6.13 1.23 6.71
C ARG A 45 -7.53 1.45 6.12
N MET A 46 -7.87 0.72 5.07
CA MET A 46 -9.19 0.77 4.42
C MET A 46 -10.29 0.08 5.24
N ASP A 47 -9.93 -0.90 6.07
CA ASP A 47 -10.82 -1.48 7.08
C ASP A 47 -10.57 -0.81 8.45
N GLU A 48 -11.59 -0.74 9.31
CA GLU A 48 -11.53 -0.15 10.67
C GLU A 48 -10.63 -0.95 11.65
N SER A 49 -9.52 -1.51 11.17
CA SER A 49 -8.56 -2.29 11.93
C SER A 49 -7.71 -1.44 12.89
N ASP A 50 -7.77 -0.11 12.81
CA ASP A 50 -7.10 0.84 13.70
C ASP A 50 -7.52 0.73 15.17
N VAL A 51 -8.63 0.06 15.51
CA VAL A 51 -9.08 -0.08 16.91
C VAL A 51 -8.15 -0.96 17.75
N ARG A 52 -7.32 -1.83 17.15
CA ARG A 52 -6.35 -2.66 17.89
C ARG A 52 -5.11 -2.89 17.04
N GLY A 53 -4.11 -2.02 17.18
CA GLY A 53 -2.82 -2.08 16.49
C GLY A 53 -1.97 -3.33 16.80
N CYS A 54 -2.46 -4.52 16.44
CA CYS A 54 -1.69 -5.73 16.24
C CYS A 54 -1.65 -6.01 14.75
N ASN A 55 -0.52 -5.70 14.11
CA ASN A 55 -0.21 -6.27 12.81
C ASN A 55 -0.05 -7.78 13.00
N MET A 56 -1.10 -8.54 12.69
CA MET A 56 -1.04 -9.99 12.64
C MET A 56 -0.31 -10.38 11.36
N MET A 57 1.02 -10.43 11.44
CA MET A 57 1.77 -11.32 10.57
C MET A 57 1.56 -12.73 11.15
N TRP A 58 0.48 -13.37 10.75
CA TRP A 58 0.26 -14.78 11.02
C TRP A 58 0.47 -15.55 9.72
N GLU A 59 1.46 -16.46 9.77
CA GLU A 59 1.97 -17.43 8.78
C GLU A 59 1.88 -17.08 7.29
#